data_AF-A0A1V4YMY8-F1
#
_entry.id   AF-A0A1V4YMY8-F1
#
_cell.length_a   1.000
_cell.length_b   1.000
_cell.length_c   1.000
_cell.angle_alpha   90.00
_cell.angle_beta   90.00
_cell.angle_gamma   90.00
#
_symmetry.space_group_name_H-M   'P 1'
#
loop_
_entity.id
_entity.type
_entity.pdbx_description
1 polymer ?
#
loop_
_entity_poly.entity_id
_entity_poly.type
_entity_poly.pdbx_seq_one_letter_code
_entity_poly.pdbx_strand_id
1 'polypeptide(L)'
;MIYYNDPTLYNDDKLTCGWGVGKNEEWYISVVADIISILAAKNEIETKNILFFGSSAGGFTSVILSTLLKGSSVLVNNPQMFLRNYNPTHFNNMINACFDDPQADTILTEYGYRFDVIELFKKKNHLPEITYAVNINSEFDVKYQLIPFIESLASFENFDDHIKVVLYSSDDGHQGVLDKEETVELIKNHFKDESAQINVLMKQLETKDLEIAKLKSITGYIDYKVKNIFIRLKRRVFKGSK
;
A
#
# COMPACT_ATOMS: atom_id res chain seq x y z
N MET A 1 -0.37 15.85 13.09
CA MET A 1 -1.08 15.10 12.04
C MET A 1 -1.35 16.05 10.89
N ILE A 2 -1.04 15.65 9.66
CA ILE A 2 -1.25 16.44 8.45
C ILE A 2 -2.29 15.70 7.61
N TYR A 3 -3.26 16.44 7.09
CA TYR A 3 -4.19 15.95 6.08
C TYR A 3 -4.01 16.77 4.82
N TYR A 4 -4.08 16.13 3.68
CA TYR A 4 -4.06 16.79 2.38
C TYR A 4 -5.13 16.15 1.49
N ASN A 5 -5.68 16.94 0.58
CA ASN A 5 -6.55 16.45 -0.48
C ASN A 5 -5.67 16.04 -1.67
N ASP A 6 -6.18 15.15 -2.53
CA ASP A 6 -5.55 14.87 -3.81
C ASP A 6 -5.69 16.08 -4.77
N PRO A 7 -4.61 16.80 -5.08
CA PRO A 7 -4.66 17.98 -5.94
C PRO A 7 -5.01 17.64 -7.40
N THR A 8 -4.91 16.37 -7.80
CA THR A 8 -5.25 15.93 -9.15
C THR A 8 -6.73 16.09 -9.44
N LEU A 9 -7.58 16.10 -8.40
CA LEU A 9 -9.02 16.31 -8.53
C LEU A 9 -9.38 17.70 -9.06
N TYR A 10 -8.46 18.67 -8.99
CA TYR A 10 -8.66 20.01 -9.55
C TYR A 10 -8.39 20.07 -11.07
N ASN A 11 -7.92 18.99 -11.69
CA ASN A 11 -7.67 18.95 -13.13
C ASN A 11 -8.96 18.84 -13.96
N ASP A 12 -10.01 18.20 -13.42
CA ASP A 12 -11.34 18.08 -14.05
C ASP A 12 -12.39 17.78 -12.97
N ASP A 13 -13.47 18.57 -12.92
CA ASP A 13 -14.55 18.47 -11.93
C ASP A 13 -15.27 17.10 -11.91
N LYS A 14 -15.11 16.28 -12.95
CA LYS A 14 -15.69 14.94 -13.03
C LYS A 14 -14.78 13.87 -12.42
N LEU A 15 -13.54 14.18 -12.09
CA LEU A 15 -12.66 13.24 -11.41
C LEU A 15 -13.15 13.00 -9.98
N THR A 16 -13.40 11.74 -9.67
CA THR A 16 -13.71 11.29 -8.32
C THR A 16 -12.50 10.69 -7.61
N CYS A 17 -11.42 10.42 -8.35
CA CYS A 17 -10.16 9.89 -7.84
C CYS A 17 -9.01 10.22 -8.81
N GLY A 18 -7.91 10.81 -8.34
CA GLY A 18 -6.77 11.19 -9.18
C GLY A 18 -5.42 10.60 -8.75
N TRP A 19 -5.34 9.98 -7.58
CA TRP A 19 -4.15 9.32 -7.02
C TRP A 19 -2.88 10.19 -6.96
N GLY A 20 -3.02 11.52 -6.96
CA GLY A 20 -1.86 12.44 -6.94
C GLY A 20 -1.01 12.42 -8.22
N VAL A 21 -1.54 11.92 -9.35
CA VAL A 21 -0.81 11.74 -10.61
C VAL A 21 -0.33 13.07 -11.21
N GLY A 22 -1.09 14.15 -11.05
CA GLY A 22 -0.76 15.47 -11.58
C GLY A 22 -0.87 15.58 -13.10
N LYS A 23 -0.05 16.44 -13.71
CA LYS A 23 0.01 16.69 -15.16
C LYS A 23 1.28 16.10 -15.78
N ASN A 24 1.46 16.20 -17.11
CA ASN A 24 2.67 15.76 -17.82
C ASN A 24 3.96 16.16 -17.08
N GLU A 25 4.14 17.48 -16.89
CA GLU A 25 5.37 18.05 -16.36
C GLU A 25 5.45 18.01 -14.83
N GLU A 26 4.32 17.91 -14.14
CA GLU A 26 4.26 18.02 -12.68
C GLU A 26 3.54 16.83 -12.05
N TRP A 27 4.29 16.07 -11.25
CA TRP A 27 3.74 14.98 -10.46
C TRP A 27 3.29 15.52 -9.10
N TYR A 28 2.00 15.76 -8.94
CA TYR A 28 1.54 16.51 -7.77
C TYR A 28 1.84 15.81 -6.44
N ILE A 29 1.81 14.47 -6.37
CA ILE A 29 2.16 13.76 -5.12
C ILE A 29 3.64 13.93 -4.74
N SER A 30 4.55 14.17 -5.70
CA SER A 30 5.93 14.50 -5.34
C SER A 30 6.05 15.91 -4.78
N VAL A 31 5.25 16.86 -5.25
CA VAL A 31 5.17 18.20 -4.65
C VAL A 31 4.63 18.11 -3.22
N VAL A 32 3.63 17.26 -2.98
CA VAL A 32 3.13 16.97 -1.62
C VAL A 32 4.25 16.37 -0.74
N ALA A 33 5.04 15.45 -1.27
CA ALA A 33 6.20 14.88 -0.56
C ALA A 33 7.21 15.97 -0.17
N ASP A 34 7.54 16.89 -1.09
CA ASP A 34 8.46 18.00 -0.84
C ASP A 34 7.93 18.93 0.27
N ILE A 35 6.63 19.25 0.25
CA ILE A 35 5.99 20.05 1.30
C ILE A 35 6.11 19.35 2.66
N ILE A 36 5.81 18.05 2.73
CA ILE A 36 5.91 17.29 3.98
C ILE A 36 7.37 17.25 4.48
N SER A 37 8.34 17.07 3.57
CA SER A 37 9.77 17.09 3.91
C SER A 37 10.18 18.43 4.51
N ILE A 38 9.76 19.55 3.91
CA ILE A 38 10.03 20.90 4.42
C ILE A 38 9.39 21.10 5.80
N LEU A 39 8.14 20.66 5.98
CA LEU A 39 7.44 20.75 7.26
C LEU A 39 8.14 19.91 8.34
N ALA A 40 8.54 18.68 8.01
CA ALA A 40 9.26 17.80 8.94
C ALA A 40 10.59 18.43 9.37
N ALA A 41 11.39 18.91 8.41
CA ALA A 41 12.67 19.56 8.69
C ALA A 41 12.52 20.81 9.58
N LYS A 42 11.51 21.65 9.31
CA LYS A 42 11.23 22.85 10.13
C LYS A 42 10.79 22.53 11.56
N ASN A 43 10.27 21.32 11.80
CA ASN A 43 9.82 20.87 13.11
C ASN A 43 10.79 19.84 13.74
N GLU A 44 11.99 19.68 13.17
CA GLU A 44 13.01 18.75 13.65
C GLU A 44 12.53 17.29 13.76
N ILE A 45 11.61 16.89 12.86
CA ILE A 45 11.06 15.54 12.80
C ILE A 45 11.91 14.71 11.84
N GLU A 46 12.60 13.69 12.38
CA GLU A 46 13.30 12.69 11.56
C GLU A 46 12.32 11.88 10.71
N THR A 47 12.71 11.49 9.49
CA THR A 47 11.85 10.73 8.57
C THR A 47 11.38 9.40 9.15
N LYS A 48 12.22 8.72 9.95
CA LYS A 48 11.87 7.49 10.70
C LYS A 48 10.71 7.65 11.68
N ASN A 49 10.40 8.89 12.07
CA ASN A 49 9.29 9.23 12.96
C ASN A 49 8.04 9.68 12.19
N ILE A 50 8.02 9.51 10.86
CA ILE A 50 6.89 9.83 9.99
C ILE A 50 6.22 8.53 9.56
N LEU A 51 4.91 8.44 9.80
CA LEU A 51 4.05 7.37 9.32
C LEU A 51 3.02 7.95 8.34
N PHE A 52 3.00 7.43 7.12
CA PHE A 52 1.92 7.67 6.17
C PHE A 52 0.78 6.70 6.40
N PHE A 53 -0.46 7.18 6.26
CA PHE A 53 -1.65 6.37 6.46
C PHE A 53 -2.73 6.70 5.45
N GLY A 54 -3.37 5.66 4.90
CA GLY A 54 -4.54 5.81 4.06
C GLY A 54 -5.15 4.47 3.63
N SER A 55 -6.41 4.52 3.22
CA SER A 55 -7.10 3.38 2.60
C SER A 55 -7.34 3.60 1.11
N SER A 56 -7.54 2.52 0.35
CA SER A 56 -7.90 2.60 -1.07
C SER A 56 -6.96 3.54 -1.84
N ALA A 57 -7.46 4.68 -2.35
CA ALA A 57 -6.68 5.64 -3.12
C ALA A 57 -5.71 6.44 -2.24
N GLY A 58 -6.12 6.74 -1.01
CA GLY A 58 -5.23 7.29 0.02
C GLY A 58 -4.13 6.29 0.40
N GLY A 59 -4.42 4.99 0.29
CA GLY A 59 -3.46 3.93 0.49
C GLY A 59 -2.36 3.94 -0.57
N PHE A 60 -2.75 4.05 -1.85
CA PHE A 60 -1.81 4.21 -2.96
C PHE A 60 -0.88 5.41 -2.73
N THR A 61 -1.46 6.59 -2.52
CA THR A 61 -0.68 7.82 -2.32
C THR A 61 0.22 7.75 -1.08
N SER A 62 -0.21 7.10 0.00
CA SER A 62 0.61 6.88 1.19
C SER A 62 1.85 6.03 0.91
N VAL A 63 1.73 4.96 0.10
CA VAL A 63 2.87 4.13 -0.30
C VAL A 63 3.84 4.94 -1.17
N ILE A 64 3.31 5.71 -2.13
CA ILE A 64 4.11 6.60 -2.97
C ILE A 64 4.88 7.61 -2.12
N LEU A 65 4.21 8.30 -1.20
CA LEU A 65 4.84 9.27 -0.30
C LEU A 65 5.95 8.65 0.54
N SER A 66 5.72 7.47 1.12
CA SER A 66 6.73 6.77 1.91
C SER A 66 7.95 6.34 1.08
N THR A 67 7.73 6.04 -0.19
CA THR A 67 8.82 5.73 -1.13
C THR A 67 9.65 6.97 -1.46
N LEU A 68 9.02 8.14 -1.55
CA LEU A 68 9.68 9.41 -1.84
C LEU A 68 10.42 9.95 -0.61
N LEU A 69 9.83 9.85 0.58
CA LEU A 69 10.45 10.22 1.86
C LEU A 69 11.19 9.04 2.49
N LYS A 70 12.33 8.67 1.91
CA LYS A 70 13.12 7.51 2.36
C LYS A 70 13.35 7.49 3.88
N GLY A 71 13.11 6.34 4.48
CA GLY A 71 13.23 6.11 5.91
C GLY A 71 11.95 6.32 6.71
N SER A 72 10.88 6.86 6.10
CA SER A 72 9.54 6.80 6.70
C SER A 72 8.90 5.42 6.56
N SER A 73 7.76 5.26 7.20
CA SER A 73 6.94 4.06 7.14
C SER A 73 5.54 4.35 6.65
N VAL A 74 4.80 3.30 6.30
CA VAL A 74 3.42 3.41 5.82
C VAL A 74 2.53 2.30 6.38
N LEU A 75 1.33 2.66 6.81
CA LEU A 75 0.24 1.77 7.20
C LEU A 75 -0.93 1.99 6.24
N VAL A 76 -1.32 0.97 5.50
CA VAL A 76 -2.36 1.09 4.48
C VAL A 76 -3.42 0.03 4.61
N ASN A 77 -4.63 0.35 4.17
CA ASN A 77 -5.75 -0.57 4.29
C ASN A 77 -6.58 -0.69 3.00
N ASN A 78 -6.78 -1.92 2.52
CA ASN A 78 -7.35 -2.20 1.20
C ASN A 78 -6.77 -1.27 0.10
N PRO A 79 -5.43 -1.04 0.06
CA PRO A 79 -4.86 -0.05 -0.84
C PRO A 79 -4.99 -0.51 -2.29
N GLN A 80 -5.11 0.46 -3.19
CA GLN A 80 -4.64 0.22 -4.55
C GLN A 80 -3.10 0.27 -4.56
N MET A 81 -2.49 -0.69 -5.25
CA MET A 81 -1.06 -0.78 -5.53
C MET A 81 -0.78 -0.61 -7.03
N PHE A 82 -1.75 -0.99 -7.86
CA PHE A 82 -1.71 -0.94 -9.32
C PHE A 82 -2.99 -0.26 -9.81
N LEU A 83 -2.89 0.99 -10.27
CA LEU A 83 -4.07 1.76 -10.66
C LEU A 83 -4.80 1.14 -11.86
N ARG A 84 -4.04 0.54 -12.78
CA ARG A 84 -4.59 -0.18 -13.93
C ARG A 84 -5.43 -1.40 -13.55
N ASN A 85 -5.15 -2.00 -12.40
CA ASN A 85 -5.87 -3.16 -11.92
C ASN A 85 -7.14 -2.78 -11.16
N TYR A 86 -7.37 -1.49 -10.84
CA TYR A 86 -8.50 -1.04 -10.03
C TYR A 86 -9.79 -0.91 -10.85
N ASN A 87 -9.82 0.01 -11.82
CA ASN A 87 -11.00 0.21 -12.64
C ASN A 87 -10.60 0.90 -13.95
N PRO A 88 -10.78 0.25 -15.11
CA PRO A 88 -10.36 0.82 -16.39
C PRO A 88 -11.00 2.18 -16.69
N THR A 89 -12.27 2.38 -16.33
CA THR A 89 -12.96 3.65 -16.55
C THR A 89 -12.34 4.76 -15.70
N HIS A 90 -12.11 4.53 -14.40
CA HIS A 90 -11.50 5.55 -13.55
C HIS A 90 -10.05 5.84 -13.95
N PHE A 91 -9.29 4.81 -14.31
CA PHE A 91 -7.93 4.97 -14.82
C PHE A 91 -7.92 5.82 -16.10
N ASN A 92 -8.77 5.49 -17.08
CA ASN A 92 -8.84 6.24 -18.33
C ASN A 92 -9.33 7.68 -18.14
N ASN A 93 -10.30 7.91 -17.25
CA ASN A 93 -10.75 9.26 -16.92
C ASN A 93 -9.61 10.08 -16.31
N MET A 94 -8.86 9.49 -15.38
CA MET A 94 -7.67 10.13 -14.79
C MET A 94 -6.64 10.44 -15.88
N ILE A 95 -6.32 9.48 -16.76
CA ILE A 95 -5.35 9.71 -17.85
C ILE A 95 -5.79 10.88 -18.74
N ASN A 96 -7.05 10.91 -19.17
CA ASN A 96 -7.57 11.97 -20.04
C ASN A 96 -7.58 13.36 -19.38
N ALA A 97 -7.79 13.42 -18.07
CA ALA A 97 -7.76 14.68 -17.32
C ALA A 97 -6.33 15.15 -17.00
N CYS A 98 -5.38 14.21 -16.91
CA CYS A 98 -4.02 14.48 -16.47
C CYS A 98 -3.04 14.72 -17.63
N PHE A 99 -3.28 14.15 -18.80
CA PHE A 99 -2.31 14.17 -19.90
C PHE A 99 -2.91 14.72 -21.20
N ASP A 100 -2.21 15.67 -21.82
CA ASP A 100 -2.69 16.41 -23.00
C ASP A 100 -2.71 15.55 -24.30
N ASP A 101 -1.82 14.56 -24.41
CA ASP A 101 -1.82 13.57 -25.50
C ASP A 101 -1.76 12.14 -24.92
N PRO A 102 -2.92 11.54 -24.61
CA PRO A 102 -2.99 10.26 -23.93
C PRO A 102 -2.74 9.08 -24.89
N GLN A 103 -1.56 9.02 -25.50
CA GLN A 103 -1.08 7.78 -26.09
C GLN A 103 -0.66 6.83 -24.96
N ALA A 104 -1.50 5.81 -24.72
CA ALA A 104 -1.36 4.92 -23.56
C ALA A 104 0.04 4.31 -23.44
N ASP A 105 0.64 3.85 -24.54
CA ASP A 105 1.97 3.22 -24.52
C ASP A 105 3.08 4.21 -24.13
N THR A 106 2.99 5.46 -24.60
CA THR A 106 3.94 6.53 -24.27
C THR A 106 3.83 6.89 -22.79
N ILE A 107 2.60 7.07 -22.29
CA ILE A 107 2.35 7.40 -20.88
C ILE A 107 2.85 6.30 -19.96
N LEU A 108 2.61 5.04 -20.28
CA LEU A 108 3.08 3.93 -19.44
C LEU A 108 4.59 3.82 -19.44
N THR A 109 5.24 4.07 -20.58
CA THR A 109 6.70 4.05 -20.70
C THR A 109 7.34 5.20 -19.92
N GLU A 110 6.79 6.41 -20.05
CA GLU A 110 7.38 7.61 -19.45
C GLU A 110 6.98 7.81 -17.97
N TYR A 111 5.73 7.52 -17.63
CA TYR A 111 5.11 7.83 -16.34
C TYR A 111 4.63 6.59 -15.56
N GLY A 112 4.97 5.36 -15.99
CA GLY A 112 4.52 4.12 -15.33
C GLY A 112 4.69 4.10 -13.81
N TYR A 113 5.79 4.67 -13.30
CA TYR A 113 6.07 4.83 -11.87
C TYR A 113 5.06 5.69 -11.09
N ARG A 114 4.20 6.45 -11.77
CA ARG A 114 3.11 7.23 -11.17
C ARG A 114 1.85 6.41 -10.95
N PHE A 115 1.74 5.22 -11.55
CA PHE A 115 0.54 4.37 -11.54
C PHE A 115 0.76 2.99 -10.90
N ASP A 116 2.02 2.64 -10.67
CA ASP A 116 2.46 1.34 -10.21
C ASP A 116 3.55 1.52 -9.14
N VAL A 117 3.25 1.07 -7.93
CA VAL A 117 4.16 1.18 -6.79
C VAL A 117 5.47 0.41 -7.00
N ILE A 118 5.43 -0.73 -7.71
CA ILE A 118 6.61 -1.56 -7.98
C ILE A 118 7.55 -0.85 -8.95
N GLU A 119 7.01 -0.21 -9.99
CA GLU A 119 7.80 0.61 -10.91
C GLU A 119 8.44 1.81 -10.20
N LEU A 120 7.74 2.42 -9.22
CA LEU A 120 8.34 3.46 -8.39
C LEU A 120 9.46 2.92 -7.50
N PHE A 121 9.26 1.78 -6.84
CA PHE A 121 10.28 1.18 -5.98
C PHE A 121 11.57 0.89 -6.77
N LYS A 122 11.44 0.33 -7.98
CA LYS A 122 12.57 0.12 -8.90
C LYS A 122 13.22 1.45 -9.29
N LYS A 123 12.44 2.43 -9.73
CA LYS A 123 12.95 3.76 -10.14
C LYS A 123 13.71 4.47 -9.02
N LYS A 124 13.27 4.31 -7.76
CA LYS A 124 13.90 4.94 -6.59
C LYS A 124 14.96 4.06 -5.91
N ASN A 125 15.12 2.82 -6.38
CA ASN A 125 15.91 1.76 -5.75
C ASN A 125 15.63 1.71 -4.23
N HIS A 126 14.35 1.66 -3.87
CA HIS A 126 13.90 1.73 -2.48
C HIS A 126 12.54 1.06 -2.30
N LEU A 127 12.47 0.16 -1.33
CA LEU A 127 11.25 -0.42 -0.79
C LEU A 127 11.00 0.22 0.59
N PRO A 128 9.88 0.93 0.81
CA PRO A 128 9.58 1.50 2.13
C PRO A 128 9.13 0.41 3.12
N GLU A 129 9.12 0.75 4.41
CA GLU A 129 8.49 -0.07 5.45
C GLU A 129 6.96 -0.02 5.31
N ILE A 130 6.31 -1.14 4.97
CA ILE A 130 4.87 -1.23 4.70
C ILE A 130 4.20 -2.18 5.67
N THR A 131 3.21 -1.66 6.41
CA THR A 131 2.15 -2.47 7.01
C THR A 131 0.93 -2.45 6.11
N TYR A 132 0.67 -3.57 5.43
CA TYR A 132 -0.44 -3.76 4.50
C TYR A 132 -1.59 -4.49 5.20
N ALA A 133 -2.67 -3.77 5.55
CA ALA A 133 -3.88 -4.36 6.07
C ALA A 133 -4.89 -4.63 4.95
N VAL A 134 -5.53 -5.80 4.96
CA VAL A 134 -6.49 -6.18 3.92
C VAL A 134 -7.63 -7.03 4.47
N ASN A 135 -8.85 -6.65 4.08
CA ASN A 135 -10.03 -7.45 4.32
C ASN A 135 -10.05 -8.63 3.34
N ILE A 136 -9.94 -9.85 3.86
CA ILE A 136 -9.95 -11.08 3.05
C ILE A 136 -11.29 -11.32 2.35
N ASN A 137 -12.38 -10.71 2.83
CA ASN A 137 -13.69 -10.76 2.18
C ASN A 137 -13.80 -9.76 1.02
N SER A 138 -12.82 -8.88 0.82
CA SER A 138 -12.70 -8.07 -0.40
C SER A 138 -11.97 -8.88 -1.48
N GLU A 139 -12.71 -9.71 -2.20
CA GLU A 139 -12.15 -10.55 -3.28
C GLU A 139 -11.35 -9.72 -4.30
N PHE A 140 -11.85 -8.51 -4.58
CA PHE A 140 -11.22 -7.60 -5.53
C PHE A 140 -9.82 -7.15 -5.06
N ASP A 141 -9.71 -6.64 -3.82
CA ASP A 141 -8.43 -6.15 -3.31
C ASP A 141 -7.42 -7.28 -3.14
N VAL A 142 -7.88 -8.45 -2.68
CA VAL A 142 -7.04 -9.64 -2.56
C VAL A 142 -6.51 -10.05 -3.94
N LYS A 143 -7.40 -10.22 -4.92
CA LYS A 143 -7.06 -10.78 -6.24
C LYS A 143 -6.26 -9.81 -7.10
N TYR A 144 -6.60 -8.54 -7.11
CA TYR A 144 -6.08 -7.58 -8.09
C TYR A 144 -5.05 -6.59 -7.52
N GLN A 145 -4.92 -6.50 -6.19
CA GLN A 145 -3.95 -5.61 -5.53
C GLN A 145 -2.94 -6.39 -4.69
N LEU A 146 -3.39 -7.17 -3.70
CA LEU A 146 -2.51 -7.86 -2.76
C LEU A 146 -1.69 -8.98 -3.43
N ILE A 147 -2.33 -9.90 -4.15
CA ILE A 147 -1.63 -11.04 -4.78
C ILE A 147 -0.58 -10.53 -5.79
N PRO A 148 -0.91 -9.64 -6.75
CA PRO A 148 0.08 -9.11 -7.69
C PRO A 148 1.20 -8.34 -7.00
N PHE A 149 0.90 -7.66 -5.88
CA PHE A 149 1.90 -6.98 -5.07
C PHE A 149 2.91 -7.96 -4.49
N ILE A 150 2.44 -9.00 -3.79
CA ILE A 150 3.31 -10.04 -3.20
C ILE A 150 4.14 -10.75 -4.27
N GLU A 151 3.54 -11.10 -5.41
CA GLU A 151 4.25 -11.75 -6.51
C GLU A 151 5.36 -10.85 -7.07
N SER A 152 5.10 -9.55 -7.20
CA SER A 152 6.07 -8.57 -7.69
C SER A 152 7.23 -8.34 -6.73
N LEU A 153 7.03 -8.52 -5.42
CA LEU A 153 8.08 -8.39 -4.40
C LEU A 153 9.22 -9.40 -4.56
N ALA A 154 8.98 -10.54 -5.23
CA ALA A 154 10.02 -11.53 -5.52
C ALA A 154 11.19 -10.97 -6.35
N SER A 155 10.99 -9.81 -7.00
CA SER A 155 12.04 -9.09 -7.75
C SER A 155 12.97 -8.24 -6.88
N PHE A 156 12.66 -8.04 -5.60
CA PHE A 156 13.48 -7.26 -4.67
C PHE A 156 14.29 -8.18 -3.74
N GLU A 157 15.51 -7.76 -3.43
CA GLU A 157 16.31 -8.41 -2.38
C GLU A 157 15.84 -7.94 -0.99
N ASN A 158 15.83 -8.84 -0.01
CA ASN A 158 15.53 -8.56 1.40
C ASN A 158 14.19 -7.84 1.67
N PHE A 159 13.18 -8.03 0.80
CA PHE A 159 11.85 -7.43 0.98
C PHE A 159 11.14 -7.90 2.25
N ASP A 160 11.56 -9.04 2.78
CA ASP A 160 11.05 -9.66 4.00
C ASP A 160 11.24 -8.80 5.25
N ASP A 161 12.23 -7.91 5.23
CA ASP A 161 12.42 -7.01 6.36
C ASP A 161 11.47 -5.82 6.37
N HIS A 162 10.92 -5.47 5.22
CA HIS A 162 10.18 -4.23 4.98
C HIS A 162 8.65 -4.40 4.96
N ILE A 163 8.13 -5.61 4.76
CA ILE A 163 6.70 -5.83 4.46
C ILE A 163 6.02 -6.70 5.52
N LYS A 164 5.00 -6.12 6.15
CA LYS A 164 4.14 -6.75 7.15
C LYS A 164 2.70 -6.79 6.64
N VAL A 165 2.13 -7.99 6.47
CA VAL A 165 0.74 -8.15 6.01
C VAL A 165 -0.18 -8.47 7.19
N VAL A 166 -1.25 -7.70 7.34
CA VAL A 166 -2.33 -7.88 8.32
C VAL A 166 -3.58 -8.34 7.58
N LEU A 167 -3.95 -9.59 7.76
CA LEU A 167 -5.19 -10.14 7.20
C LEU A 167 -6.29 -10.03 8.26
N TYR A 168 -7.45 -9.51 7.88
CA TYR A 168 -8.64 -9.47 8.74
C TYR A 168 -9.90 -9.72 7.91
N SER A 169 -11.04 -9.88 8.57
CA SER A 169 -12.33 -10.18 7.95
C SER A 169 -13.38 -9.18 8.43
N SER A 170 -14.12 -8.63 7.48
CA SER A 170 -15.30 -7.78 7.67
C SER A 170 -16.30 -8.04 6.53
N ASP A 171 -17.59 -7.97 6.80
CA ASP A 171 -18.64 -8.29 5.83
C ASP A 171 -18.79 -7.23 4.71
N ASP A 172 -18.24 -6.03 4.91
CA ASP A 172 -18.40 -4.89 3.99
C ASP A 172 -17.43 -4.89 2.79
N GLY A 173 -16.76 -6.02 2.51
CA GLY A 173 -15.85 -6.16 1.37
C GLY A 173 -14.79 -5.06 1.33
N HIS A 174 -14.68 -4.34 0.20
CA HIS A 174 -13.72 -3.22 0.05
C HIS A 174 -13.93 -2.11 1.09
N GLN A 175 -15.19 -1.84 1.46
CA GLN A 175 -15.54 -0.79 2.43
C GLN A 175 -15.33 -1.26 3.88
N GLY A 176 -15.16 -2.56 4.10
CA GLY A 176 -14.78 -3.15 5.37
C GLY A 176 -13.32 -2.84 5.70
N VAL A 177 -13.01 -1.56 5.89
CA VAL A 177 -11.72 -1.10 6.41
C VAL A 177 -11.59 -1.52 7.88
N LEU A 178 -10.35 -1.57 8.39
CA LEU A 178 -10.11 -1.81 9.81
C LEU A 178 -10.90 -0.82 10.65
N ASP A 179 -11.40 -1.30 11.79
CA ASP A 179 -12.11 -0.46 12.73
C ASP A 179 -11.23 0.71 13.18
N LYS A 180 -11.86 1.83 13.55
CA LYS A 180 -11.13 3.05 13.92
C LYS A 180 -10.25 2.82 15.15
N GLU A 181 -10.76 2.15 16.17
CA GLU A 181 -10.02 1.87 17.39
C GLU A 181 -8.84 0.95 17.10
N GLU A 182 -9.04 -0.11 16.30
CA GLU A 182 -7.96 -1.02 15.86
C GLU A 182 -6.90 -0.29 15.02
N THR A 183 -7.32 0.59 14.12
CA THR A 183 -6.43 1.42 13.30
C THR A 183 -5.59 2.37 14.16
N VAL A 184 -6.23 3.05 15.12
CA VAL A 184 -5.53 3.93 16.06
C VAL A 184 -4.56 3.15 16.93
N GLU A 185 -4.91 1.92 17.32
CA GLU A 185 -4.02 1.03 18.06
C GLU A 185 -2.79 0.65 17.23
N LEU A 186 -2.96 0.27 15.96
CA LEU A 186 -1.84 0.00 15.04
C LEU A 186 -0.93 1.22 14.87
N ILE A 187 -1.49 2.41 14.66
CA ILE A 187 -0.72 3.66 14.55
C ILE A 187 0.07 3.94 15.84
N LYS A 188 -0.58 3.83 17.00
CA LYS A 188 0.07 4.07 18.29
C LYS A 188 1.16 3.06 18.58
N ASN A 189 0.98 1.81 18.14
CA ASN A 189 1.92 0.74 18.39
C ASN A 189 3.08 0.74 17.38
N HIS A 190 2.91 1.32 16.19
CA HIS A 190 3.95 1.43 15.17
C HIS A 190 5.25 2.04 15.69
N PHE A 191 5.15 3.12 16.49
CA PHE A 191 6.31 3.79 17.08
C PHE A 191 6.71 3.26 18.47
N LYS A 192 5.97 2.26 18.99
CA LYS A 192 6.35 1.59 20.25
C LYS A 192 7.27 0.41 19.94
N ASP A 193 8.11 0.12 20.92
CA ASP A 193 9.06 -1.00 20.96
C ASP A 193 8.44 -2.30 20.40
N GLU A 194 9.20 -3.06 19.59
CA GLU A 194 8.73 -4.27 18.88
C GLU A 194 8.04 -5.28 19.82
N SER A 195 8.50 -5.34 21.07
CA SER A 195 7.97 -6.21 22.12
C SER A 195 6.53 -5.89 22.52
N ALA A 196 6.11 -4.62 22.47
CA ALA A 196 4.75 -4.21 22.78
C ALA A 196 3.77 -4.56 21.64
N GLN A 197 4.24 -4.53 20.39
CA GLN A 197 3.42 -4.86 19.21
C GLN A 197 3.02 -6.34 19.17
N ILE A 198 3.91 -7.24 19.60
CA ILE A 198 3.66 -8.69 19.66
C ILE A 198 2.54 -9.03 20.66
N ASN A 199 2.50 -8.35 21.80
CA ASN A 199 1.55 -8.66 22.88
C ASN A 199 0.09 -8.25 22.56
N VAL A 200 -0.10 -7.11 21.89
CA VAL A 200 -1.43 -6.62 21.49
C VAL A 200 -2.08 -7.55 20.47
N LEU A 201 -1.29 -7.98 19.49
CA LEU A 201 -1.70 -8.93 18.48
C LEU A 201 -2.20 -10.25 19.09
N MET A 202 -1.43 -10.83 20.02
CA MET A 202 -1.77 -12.13 20.60
C MET A 202 -3.14 -12.12 21.28
N LYS A 203 -3.53 -10.98 21.87
CA LYS A 203 -4.82 -10.80 22.53
C LYS A 203 -6.00 -10.69 21.55
N GLN A 204 -5.78 -10.15 20.35
CA GLN A 204 -6.82 -10.04 19.32
C GLN A 204 -7.10 -11.40 18.63
N LEU A 205 -6.09 -12.27 18.54
CA LEU A 205 -6.17 -13.59 17.90
C LEU A 205 -7.03 -14.62 18.64
N GLU A 206 -7.29 -14.44 19.94
CA GLU A 206 -8.06 -15.38 20.77
C GLU A 206 -9.57 -15.39 20.46
N THR A 207 -10.08 -14.52 19.58
CA THR A 207 -11.53 -14.26 19.47
C THR A 207 -12.24 -14.74 18.18
N LYS A 208 -11.56 -15.25 17.14
CA LYS A 208 -12.20 -15.47 15.82
C LYS A 208 -11.81 -16.78 15.07
N ASP A 209 -12.23 -17.93 15.60
CA ASP A 209 -11.87 -19.27 15.07
C ASP A 209 -12.77 -19.84 13.93
N LEU A 210 -13.90 -19.22 13.56
CA LEU A 210 -14.92 -19.90 12.73
C LEU A 210 -14.79 -19.75 11.20
N GLU A 211 -14.07 -18.75 10.68
CA GLU A 211 -14.11 -18.39 9.25
C GLU A 211 -13.05 -19.10 8.37
N ILE A 212 -12.04 -19.71 8.98
CA ILE A 212 -10.84 -20.31 8.34
C ILE A 212 -11.18 -21.53 7.46
N ALA A 213 -12.31 -22.19 7.70
CA ALA A 213 -12.67 -23.42 7.00
C ALA A 213 -12.97 -23.21 5.49
N LYS A 214 -13.38 -21.99 5.08
CA LYS A 214 -13.78 -21.71 3.69
C LYS A 214 -12.61 -21.41 2.73
N LEU A 215 -11.44 -21.01 3.24
CA LEU A 215 -10.29 -20.59 2.42
C LEU A 215 -9.44 -21.74 1.86
N LYS A 216 -9.65 -22.97 2.34
CA LYS A 216 -8.89 -24.16 1.94
C LYS A 216 -9.22 -24.69 0.53
N SER A 217 -10.21 -24.13 -0.16
CA SER A 217 -10.69 -24.63 -1.47
C SER A 217 -10.11 -23.91 -2.69
N ILE A 218 -9.30 -22.87 -2.52
CA ILE A 218 -8.70 -22.12 -3.63
C ILE A 218 -7.42 -22.84 -4.08
N THR A 219 -7.48 -23.46 -5.26
CA THR A 219 -6.37 -24.20 -5.87
C THR A 219 -5.42 -23.27 -6.61
N GLY A 220 -4.19 -23.17 -6.12
CA GLY A 220 -3.07 -22.44 -6.73
C GLY A 220 -1.91 -22.41 -5.75
N TYR A 221 -0.75 -22.90 -6.17
CA TYR A 221 0.41 -23.25 -5.35
C TYR A 221 0.93 -22.07 -4.48
N ILE A 222 0.66 -22.09 -3.16
CA ILE A 222 1.40 -21.32 -2.15
C ILE A 222 1.58 -22.24 -0.92
N ASP A 223 2.81 -22.37 -0.43
CA ASP A 223 3.19 -23.25 0.69
C ASP A 223 2.57 -22.72 2.01
N TYR A 224 1.39 -23.26 2.38
CA TYR A 224 0.64 -22.85 3.56
C TYR A 224 1.13 -23.56 4.82
N LYS A 225 1.57 -22.80 5.83
CA LYS A 225 1.37 -23.16 7.25
C LYS A 225 0.22 -22.30 7.79
N VAL A 226 -0.96 -22.90 7.83
CA VAL A 226 -2.20 -22.28 8.31
C VAL A 226 -2.22 -22.24 9.84
N LYS A 227 -2.07 -21.04 10.40
CA LYS A 227 -2.81 -20.50 11.56
C LYS A 227 -2.66 -18.97 11.52
N ASN A 228 -3.70 -18.25 11.93
CA ASN A 228 -3.78 -16.79 11.94
C ASN A 228 -2.50 -16.14 12.49
N ILE A 229 -1.69 -15.52 11.62
CA ILE A 229 -0.34 -15.07 11.92
C ILE A 229 -0.09 -13.73 11.22
N PHE A 230 0.56 -12.79 11.90
CA PHE A 230 1.29 -11.71 11.24
C PHE A 230 2.34 -12.30 10.31
N ILE A 231 2.14 -12.15 9.01
CA ILE A 231 3.06 -12.70 8.03
C ILE A 231 4.12 -11.63 7.75
N ARG A 232 5.30 -11.83 8.33
CA ARG A 232 6.53 -11.30 7.73
C ARG A 232 6.83 -12.21 6.55
N LEU A 233 6.75 -11.68 5.33
CA LEU A 233 7.11 -12.46 4.14
C LEU A 233 8.56 -12.93 4.31
N LYS A 234 8.96 -14.07 3.75
CA LYS A 234 10.36 -14.56 3.78
C LYS A 234 10.76 -15.04 2.40
N ARG A 235 11.93 -14.62 1.90
CA ARG A 235 12.47 -15.10 0.62
C ARG A 235 12.86 -16.58 0.74
N ARG A 236 12.46 -17.42 -0.22
CA ARG A 236 12.90 -18.83 -0.28
C ARG A 236 14.31 -18.88 -0.86
N VAL A 237 15.32 -19.15 -0.04
CA VAL A 237 16.67 -19.49 -0.52
C VAL A 237 16.64 -20.96 -0.94
N PHE A 238 16.56 -21.24 -2.24
CA PHE A 238 16.87 -22.58 -2.73
C PHE A 238 18.36 -22.81 -2.52
N LYS A 239 18.72 -23.63 -1.53
CA LYS A 239 20.05 -24.24 -1.49
C LYS A 239 20.14 -25.14 -2.72
N GLY A 240 20.87 -24.70 -3.74
CA GLY A 240 21.25 -25.54 -4.86
C GLY A 240 21.89 -26.81 -4.33
N SER A 241 21.29 -27.96 -4.65
CA SER A 241 21.91 -29.26 -4.48
C SER A 241 23.14 -29.30 -5.39
N LYS A 242 24.32 -29.34 -4.77
CA LYS A 242 25.57 -29.75 -5.43
C LYS A 242 25.52 -31.23 -5.76
#